data_AF-A0A220XYU3-F1
#
_entry.id   AF-A0A220XYU3-F1
#
_cell.length_a   1.000
_cell.length_b   1.000
_cell.length_c   1.000
_cell.angle_alpha   90.00
_cell.angle_beta   90.00
_cell.angle_gamma   90.00
#
_symmetry.space_group_name_H-M   'P 1'
#
loop_
_entity.id
_entity.type
_entity.pdbx_description
1 polymer ?
#
loop_
_entity_poly.entity_id
_entity_poly.type
_entity_poly.pdbx_seq_one_letter_code
_entity_poly.pdbx_strand_id
1 'polypeptide(L)'
;MLVDRVWPRGMRKDDPRVGIWCKEVAPSKDLREWYQHRAERFDEFTSRYEAELRDSAALAELRKLAKRGPVTLVTATREVDISQAVVLAKLLGAH
;
A
#
# COMPACT_ATOMS: atom_id res chain seq x y z
N MET A 1 -1.97 -1.58 -9.73
CA MET A 1 -1.39 -2.57 -8.79
C MET A 1 -2.15 -2.52 -7.48
N LEU A 2 -2.74 -3.63 -7.04
CA LEU A 2 -3.47 -3.68 -5.76
C LEU A 2 -2.46 -3.80 -4.61
N VAL A 3 -2.56 -2.89 -3.65
CA VAL A 3 -1.67 -2.82 -2.47
C VAL A 3 -2.37 -3.17 -1.16
N ASP A 4 -3.63 -3.62 -1.23
CA ASP A 4 -4.31 -4.16 -0.05
C ASP A 4 -3.89 -5.60 0.21
N ARG A 5 -3.80 -5.94 1.49
CA ARG A 5 -3.57 -7.31 1.94
C ARG A 5 -4.75 -8.23 1.61
N VAL A 6 -5.94 -7.66 1.51
CA VAL A 6 -7.19 -8.39 1.24
C VAL A 6 -7.67 -8.04 -0.15
N TRP A 7 -7.98 -9.08 -0.93
CA TRP A 7 -8.60 -8.90 -2.24
C TRP A 7 -10.03 -8.33 -2.06
N PRO A 8 -10.39 -7.21 -2.70
CA PRO A 8 -11.72 -6.61 -2.55
C PRO A 8 -12.81 -7.56 -3.05
N ARG A 9 -13.86 -7.73 -2.24
CA ARG A 9 -15.02 -8.55 -2.60
C ARG A 9 -15.72 -7.89 -3.81
N GLY A 10 -16.01 -8.68 -4.85
CA GLY A 10 -16.63 -8.20 -6.08
C GLY A 10 -15.67 -7.92 -7.24
N MET A 11 -14.35 -8.05 -7.03
CA MET A 11 -13.36 -7.96 -8.10
C MET A 11 -12.86 -9.37 -8.49
N ARG A 12 -12.75 -9.68 -9.78
CA ARG A 12 -12.21 -10.96 -10.25
C ARG A 12 -10.69 -10.95 -10.12
N LYS A 13 -10.04 -12.06 -9.76
CA LYS A 13 -8.56 -12.14 -9.66
C LYS A 13 -7.83 -11.77 -10.96
N ASP A 14 -8.52 -11.92 -12.09
CA ASP A 14 -8.06 -11.60 -13.45
C ASP A 14 -8.57 -10.22 -13.92
N ASP A 15 -9.06 -9.37 -13.01
CA ASP A 15 -9.57 -8.05 -13.39
C ASP A 15 -8.41 -7.21 -13.98
N PRO A 16 -8.51 -6.73 -15.23
CA PRO A 16 -7.42 -6.02 -15.90
C PRO A 16 -7.06 -4.70 -15.19
N ARG A 17 -7.95 -4.17 -14.33
CA ARG A 17 -7.69 -2.99 -13.49
C ARG A 17 -6.70 -3.30 -12.36
N VAL A 18 -6.58 -4.57 -11.96
CA VAL A 18 -5.62 -5.07 -10.98
C VAL A 18 -4.67 -6.05 -11.66
N GLY A 19 -3.77 -5.51 -12.48
CA GLY A 19 -2.78 -6.32 -13.19
C GLY A 19 -1.75 -7.01 -12.28
N ILE A 20 -1.43 -6.44 -11.12
CA ILE A 20 -0.46 -7.02 -10.15
C ILE A 20 -1.00 -6.83 -8.73
N TRP A 21 -0.95 -7.87 -7.91
CA TRP A 21 -1.32 -7.86 -6.50
C TRP A 21 -0.10 -7.93 -5.59
N CYS A 22 0.26 -6.81 -4.96
CA CYS A 22 1.39 -6.68 -4.05
C CYS A 22 0.92 -6.71 -2.59
N LYS A 23 0.33 -7.82 -2.16
CA LYS A 23 -0.13 -7.97 -0.77
C LYS A 23 0.98 -7.83 0.27
N GLU A 24 2.24 -8.08 -0.12
CA GLU A 24 3.40 -8.03 0.79
C GLU A 24 3.86 -6.61 1.11
N VAL A 25 3.47 -5.62 0.31
CA VAL A 25 3.69 -4.22 0.69
C VAL A 25 2.63 -3.72 1.65
N ALA A 26 1.50 -4.42 1.82
CA ALA A 26 0.45 -3.99 2.72
C ALA A 26 0.91 -4.03 4.19
N PRO A 27 0.40 -3.14 5.07
CA PRO A 27 0.77 -3.13 6.48
C PRO A 27 0.51 -4.49 7.15
N SER A 28 1.23 -4.76 8.23
CA SER A 28 0.98 -5.93 9.07
C SER A 28 -0.45 -5.93 9.62
N LYS A 29 -0.93 -7.11 10.02
CA LYS A 29 -2.26 -7.24 10.62
C LYS A 29 -2.34 -6.41 11.90
N ASP A 30 -1.35 -6.54 12.78
CA ASP A 30 -1.24 -5.82 14.04
C ASP A 30 -1.23 -4.30 13.84
N LEU A 31 -0.45 -3.80 12.88
CA LEU A 31 -0.40 -2.36 12.60
C LEU A 31 -1.76 -1.84 12.09
N ARG A 32 -2.42 -2.61 11.21
CA ARG A 32 -3.76 -2.26 10.72
C ARG A 32 -4.80 -2.26 11.84
N GLU A 33 -4.76 -3.25 12.72
CA GLU A 33 -5.66 -3.35 13.89
C GLU A 33 -5.40 -2.23 14.89
N TRP A 34 -4.15 -1.82 15.09
CA TRP A 34 -3.78 -0.68 15.94
C TRP A 34 -4.23 0.66 15.35
N TYR A 35 -4.04 0.84 14.03
CA TYR A 35 -4.36 2.08 13.34
C TYR A 35 -5.86 2.35 13.33
N GLN A 36 -6.68 1.30 13.15
CA GLN A 36 -8.15 1.38 13.06
C GLN A 36 -8.68 2.47 12.10
N HIS A 37 -7.86 2.90 11.13
CA HIS A 37 -8.20 4.00 10.22
C HIS A 37 -8.51 5.34 10.91
N ARG A 38 -7.89 5.60 12.08
CA ARG A 38 -8.09 6.87 12.77
C ARG A 38 -7.15 7.93 12.22
N ALA A 39 -7.69 9.02 11.68
CA ALA A 39 -6.90 10.14 11.14
C ALA A 39 -5.87 10.67 12.16
N GLU A 40 -6.23 10.74 13.46
CA GLU A 40 -5.34 11.16 14.55
C GLU A 40 -4.07 10.30 14.71
N ARG A 41 -4.10 9.06 14.21
CA ARG A 41 -2.99 8.10 14.29
C ARG A 41 -2.23 7.98 12.97
N PHE A 42 -2.61 8.74 11.94
CA PHE A 42 -2.09 8.53 10.60
C PHE A 42 -0.59 8.85 10.48
N ASP A 43 -0.11 9.90 11.13
CA ASP A 43 1.33 10.23 11.16
C ASP A 43 2.16 9.12 11.82
N GLU A 44 1.69 8.59 12.94
CA GLU A 44 2.37 7.50 13.63
C GLU A 44 2.23 6.17 12.86
N PHE A 45 1.08 5.91 12.25
CA PHE A 45 0.88 4.80 11.33
C PHE A 45 1.88 4.86 10.18
N THR A 46 2.07 6.04 9.57
CA THR A 46 3.01 6.26 8.48
C THR A 46 4.43 5.89 8.94
N SER A 47 4.88 6.42 10.08
CA SER A 47 6.21 6.15 10.62
C SER A 47 6.43 4.66 10.91
N ARG A 48 5.44 3.99 11.54
CA ARG A 48 5.50 2.55 11.83
C ARG A 48 5.47 1.71 10.55
N TYR A 49 4.65 2.08 9.58
CA TYR A 49 4.52 1.38 8.31
C TYR A 49 5.79 1.52 7.46
N GLU A 50 6.41 2.69 7.43
CA GLU A 50 7.72 2.90 6.80
C GLU A 50 8.80 2.03 7.46
N ALA A 51 8.77 1.89 8.78
CA ALA A 51 9.68 1.00 9.50
C ALA A 51 9.45 -0.48 9.14
N GLU A 52 8.19 -0.93 9.02
CA GLU A 52 7.87 -2.29 8.54
C GLU A 52 8.38 -2.54 7.12
N LEU A 53 8.39 -1.51 6.28
CA LEU A 53 8.78 -1.63 4.87
C LEU A 53 10.27 -1.40 4.60
N ARG A 54 11.04 -0.87 5.55
CA ARG A 54 12.45 -0.51 5.37
C ARG A 54 13.30 -1.65 4.79
N ASP A 55 13.07 -2.88 5.27
CA ASP A 55 13.78 -4.09 4.83
C ASP A 55 12.89 -5.02 3.98
N SER A 56 11.76 -4.51 3.47
CA SER A 56 10.83 -5.30 2.67
C SER A 56 11.31 -5.45 1.23
N ALA A 57 11.60 -6.69 0.83
CA ALA A 57 11.88 -7.04 -0.57
C ALA A 57 10.73 -6.63 -1.52
N ALA A 58 9.49 -6.67 -1.03
CA ALA A 58 8.32 -6.27 -1.81
C ALA A 58 8.31 -4.76 -2.12
N LEU A 59 8.76 -3.90 -1.18
CA LEU A 59 8.92 -2.47 -1.45
C LEU A 59 10.04 -2.24 -2.48
N ALA A 60 11.14 -2.97 -2.38
CA ALA A 60 12.24 -2.87 -3.33
C ALA A 60 11.79 -3.23 -4.77
N GLU A 61 11.03 -4.32 -4.92
CA GLU A 61 10.44 -4.71 -6.21
C GLU A 61 9.43 -3.67 -6.73
N LEU A 62 8.55 -3.16 -5.85
CA LEU A 62 7.61 -2.10 -6.22
C LEU A 62 8.33 -0.83 -6.71
N ARG A 63 9.44 -0.46 -6.05
CA ARG A 63 10.27 0.68 -6.47
C ARG A 63 10.95 0.42 -7.81
N LYS A 64 11.41 -0.80 -8.10
CA LYS A 64 11.94 -1.16 -9.43
C LYS A 64 10.88 -1.03 -10.52
N LEU A 65 9.64 -1.44 -10.23
CA LEU A 65 8.52 -1.29 -11.17
C LEU A 65 8.18 0.20 -11.39
N ALA A 66 8.14 1.00 -10.32
CA ALA A 66 7.93 2.45 -10.41
C ALA A 66 9.02 3.19 -11.21
N LYS A 67 10.26 2.69 -11.18
CA LYS A 67 11.36 3.23 -12.01
C LYS A 67 11.20 2.93 -13.51
N ARG A 68 10.44 1.89 -13.88
CA ARG A 68 10.22 1.51 -15.30
C ARG A 68 9.11 2.32 -15.97
N GLY A 69 8.29 3.02 -15.19
CA GLY A 69 7.18 3.81 -15.70
C GLY A 69 6.15 4.13 -14.61
N PRO A 70 5.10 4.89 -14.95
CA PRO A 70 4.07 5.28 -13.99
C PRO A 70 3.37 4.05 -13.41
N VAL A 71 3.27 4.01 -12.08
CA VAL A 71 2.58 2.95 -11.35
C VAL A 71 1.30 3.51 -10.74
N THR A 72 0.17 2.90 -11.08
CA THR A 72 -1.11 3.18 -10.42
C THR A 72 -1.29 2.26 -9.23
N LEU A 73 -1.30 2.83 -8.01
CA LEU A 73 -1.63 2.10 -6.78
C LEU A 73 -3.16 2.05 -6.62
N VAL A 74 -3.68 0.86 -6.33
CA VAL A 74 -5.11 0.61 -6.17
C VAL A 74 -5.36 0.15 -4.73
N THR A 75 -6.31 0.78 -4.05
CA THR A 75 -6.79 0.38 -2.73
C THR A 75 -8.32 0.35 -2.70
N ALA A 76 -8.88 -0.51 -1.86
CA ALA A 76 -10.31 -0.63 -1.56
C ALA A 76 -10.76 0.31 -0.42
N THR A 77 -9.82 1.00 0.22
CA THR A 77 -10.09 2.00 1.25
C THR A 77 -10.80 3.21 0.64
N ARG A 78 -11.91 3.65 1.25
CA ARG A 78 -12.65 4.84 0.79
C ARG A 78 -11.91 6.14 1.08
N GLU A 79 -11.24 6.24 2.23
CA GLU A 79 -10.49 7.44 2.63
C GLU A 79 -9.05 7.29 2.16
N VAL A 80 -8.82 7.57 0.87
CA VAL A 80 -7.52 7.40 0.23
C VAL A 80 -6.45 8.26 0.90
N ASP A 81 -6.79 9.48 1.33
CA ASP A 81 -5.88 10.45 1.95
C ASP A 81 -5.16 9.92 3.19
N ILE A 82 -5.82 9.04 3.95
CA ILE A 82 -5.29 8.42 5.16
C ILE A 82 -5.06 6.91 4.97
N SER A 83 -4.93 6.46 3.73
CA SER A 83 -4.65 5.06 3.39
C SER A 83 -3.16 4.78 3.29
N GLN A 84 -2.81 3.49 3.38
CA GLN A 84 -1.43 3.04 3.11
C GLN A 84 -0.98 3.34 1.67
N ALA A 85 -1.93 3.49 0.73
CA ALA A 85 -1.60 3.79 -0.67
C ALA A 85 -0.94 5.17 -0.81
N VAL A 86 -1.35 6.16 -0.01
CA VAL A 86 -0.71 7.49 0.01
C VAL A 86 0.70 7.40 0.58
N VAL A 87 0.92 6.60 1.63
CA VAL A 87 2.26 6.38 2.18
C VAL A 87 3.17 5.72 1.14
N LEU A 88 2.69 4.67 0.47
CA LEU A 88 3.42 4.03 -0.63
C LEU A 88 3.70 5.00 -1.78
N ALA A 89 2.72 5.82 -2.18
CA ALA A 89 2.91 6.83 -3.22
C ALA A 89 4.03 7.82 -2.85
N LYS A 90 4.08 8.28 -1.58
CA LYS A 90 5.16 9.13 -1.07
C LYS A 90 6.51 8.42 -1.12
N LEU A 91 6.59 7.16 -0.69
CA LEU A 91 7.83 6.36 -0.72
C LEU A 91 8.36 6.10 -2.14
N LEU A 92 7.48 6.05 -3.12
CA LEU A 92 7.81 5.83 -4.54
C LEU A 92 8.09 7.15 -5.29
N GLY A 93 7.41 8.24 -4.92
CA GLY A 93 7.51 9.55 -5.55
C GLY A 93 8.55 10.48 -4.93
N ALA A 94 9.16 10.12 -3.79
CA ALA A 94 10.36 10.77 -3.28
C ALA A 94 11.56 10.44 -4.19
N HIS A 95 11.67 11.18 -5.29
CA HIS A 95 12.85 11.22 -6.15
C HIS A 95 13.08 12.64 -6.67
#